data_AF-A0A3D5VRM7-F1
#
_entry.id   AF-A0A3D5VRM7-F1
#
_cell.length_a   1.000
_cell.length_b   1.000
_cell.length_c   1.000
_cell.angle_alpha   90.00
_cell.angle_beta   90.00
_cell.angle_gamma   90.00
#
_symmetry.space_group_name_H-M   'P 1'
#
loop_
_entity.id
_entity.type
_entity.pdbx_description
1 polymer ?
#
loop_
_entity_poly.entity_id
_entity_poly.type
_entity_poly.pdbx_seq_one_letter_code
_entity_poly.pdbx_strand_id
1 'polypeptide(L)' 'MELHIIYTETEMLLSKESFPTWREIQDRYAEYKASLGPWEHDAVIDYLAFDYPGLEPSAATQVESLLAAESQTCVLTFK' A
#
# COMPACT_ATOMS: atom_id res chain seq x y z
N MET A 1 -0.11 -8.63 10.23
CA MET A 1 1.04 -8.38 9.32
C MET A 1 0.96 -6.92 8.96
N GLU A 2 2.09 -6.22 9.05
CA GLU A 2 2.12 -4.79 8.80
C GLU A 2 2.36 -4.49 7.32
N LEU A 3 1.75 -3.42 6.83
CA LEU A 3 1.82 -2.97 5.45
C LEU A 3 2.19 -1.49 5.38
N HIS A 4 2.84 -1.14 4.28
CA HIS A 4 3.08 0.24 3.88
C HIS A 4 2.18 0.64 2.72
N ILE A 5 1.63 1.84 2.79
CA ILE A 5 1.04 2.51 1.64
C ILE A 5 2.07 3.47 1.10
N ILE A 6 2.41 3.35 -0.17
CA ILE A 6 3.49 4.11 -0.81
C ILE A 6 2.87 4.97 -1.91
N TYR A 7 3.07 6.27 -1.82
CA TYR A 7 2.63 7.24 -2.80
C TYR A 7 3.77 7.53 -3.75
N THR A 8 3.54 7.31 -5.04
CA THR A 8 4.40 7.82 -6.10
C THR A 8 3.71 8.99 -6.82
N GLU A 9 4.37 9.58 -7.82
CA GLU A 9 3.78 10.61 -8.67
C GLU A 9 2.54 10.09 -9.42
N THR A 10 2.57 8.83 -9.85
CA THR A 10 1.58 8.26 -10.78
C THR A 10 0.74 7.15 -10.18
N GLU A 11 1.23 6.47 -9.14
CA GLU A 11 0.64 5.26 -8.58
C GLU A 11 0.57 5.32 -7.05
N MET A 12 -0.31 4.50 -6.49
CA MET A 12 -0.35 4.20 -5.07
C MET A 12 -0.11 2.71 -4.90
N LEU A 13 0.90 2.34 -4.11
CA LEU A 13 1.26 0.95 -3.91
C LEU A 13 0.96 0.50 -2.48
N LEU A 14 0.66 -0.78 -2.33
CA LEU A 14 0.58 -1.47 -1.06
C LEU A 14 1.72 -2.48 -0.98
N SER A 15 2.51 -2.46 0.10
CA SER A 15 3.68 -3.31 0.26
C SER A 15 3.69 -4.01 1.62
N LYS A 16 4.06 -5.30 1.62
CA LYS A 16 4.36 -6.09 2.84
C LYS A 16 5.86 -6.11 3.18
N GLU A 17 6.67 -5.40 2.39
CA GLU A 17 8.11 -5.29 2.64
C GLU A 17 8.38 -4.51 3.92
N SER A 18 9.36 -4.97 4.68
CA SER A 18 9.84 -4.24 5.85
C SER A 18 10.91 -3.25 5.41
N PHE A 19 10.68 -1.97 5.71
CA PHE A 19 11.63 -0.89 5.45
C PHE A 19 12.15 -0.33 6.78
N PRO A 20 13.44 -0.48 7.10
CA PRO A 20 14.05 0.14 8.28
C PRO A 20 13.92 1.66 8.31
N THR A 21 13.95 2.31 7.14
CA THR A 21 13.78 3.76 7.01
C THR A 21 12.98 4.12 5.77
N TRP A 22 12.27 5.26 5.81
CA TRP A 22 11.54 5.79 4.65
C TRP A 22 12.47 6.06 3.44
N ARG A 23 13.77 6.31 3.68
CA ARG A 23 14.74 6.53 2.61
C ARG A 23 14.92 5.28 1.74
N GLU A 24 14.83 4.08 2.30
CA GLU A 24 14.91 2.86 1.49
C GLU A 24 13.71 2.71 0.55
N ILE A 25 12.55 3.22 0.95
CA ILE A 25 11.37 3.31 0.07
C ILE A 25 11.65 4.31 -1.05
N GLN A 26 12.19 5.48 -0.72
CA GLN A 26 12.57 6.48 -1.72
C GLN A 26 13.60 5.97 -2.72
N ASP A 27 14.59 5.20 -2.28
CA ASP A 27 15.62 4.62 -3.15
C ASP A 27 15.04 3.52 -4.08
N ARG A 28 13.97 2.85 -3.65
CA ARG A 28 13.30 1.77 -4.41
C ARG A 28 12.31 2.29 -5.46
N TYR A 29 11.56 3.34 -5.13
CA TYR A 29 10.52 3.88 -6.00
C TYR A 29 10.94 5.27 -6.52
N ALA A 30 11.35 5.33 -7.79
CA ALA A 30 11.91 6.55 -8.41
C ALA A 30 11.00 7.79 -8.30
N GLU A 31 9.68 7.59 -8.28
CA GLU A 31 8.67 8.65 -8.20
C GLU A 31 8.11 8.83 -6.78
N TYR A 32 8.80 8.34 -5.75
CA TYR A 32 8.35 8.39 -4.35
C TYR A 32 8.04 9.82 -3.88
N LYS A 33 6.84 9.99 -3.31
CA LYS A 33 6.42 11.22 -2.63
C LYS A 33 6.33 11.06 -1.12
N ALA A 34 5.70 9.98 -0.68
CA ALA A 34 5.43 9.72 0.73
C ALA A 34 5.12 8.25 0.96
N SER A 35 5.18 7.83 2.22
CA SER A 35 4.67 6.53 2.65
C SER A 35 3.98 6.66 3.99
N LEU A 36 2.95 5.85 4.19
CA LEU A 36 2.29 5.63 5.46
C LEU A 36 2.62 4.24 5.98
N GLY A 37 2.49 4.05 7.29
CA GLY A 37 2.84 2.80 7.96
C GLY A 37 4.30 2.69 8.43
N PRO A 38 4.71 1.50 8.89
CA PRO A 38 3.98 0.24 8.79
C PRO A 38 2.75 0.21 9.70
N TRP A 39 1.62 -0.32 9.21
CA TRP A 39 0.37 -0.48 9.98
C TRP A 39 -0.21 -1.88 9.81
N GLU A 40 -0.94 -2.39 10.81
CA GLU A 40 -1.69 -3.63 10.67
C GLU A 40 -2.71 -3.56 9.52
N HIS A 41 -2.86 -4.68 8.81
CA HIS A 41 -3.75 -4.78 7.65
C HIS A 41 -5.19 -4.27 7.89
N ASP A 42 -5.80 -4.53 9.04
CA ASP A 42 -7.14 -4.02 9.37
C ASP A 42 -7.18 -2.48 9.37
N ALA A 43 -6.18 -1.83 9.96
CA ALA A 43 -6.07 -0.36 9.98
C ALA A 43 -5.83 0.21 8.58
N VAL A 44 -5.11 -0.53 7.73
CA VAL A 44 -4.90 -0.16 6.32
C VAL A 44 -6.20 -0.27 5.54
N ILE A 45 -7.00 -1.32 5.76
CA ILE A 45 -8.32 -1.48 5.14
C ILE A 45 -9.23 -0.32 5.54
N ASP A 46 -9.31 0.00 6.84
CA ASP A 46 -10.14 1.09 7.35
C ASP A 46 -9.72 2.45 6.76
N TYR A 47 -8.41 2.72 6.75
CA TYR A 47 -7.85 3.93 6.15
C TYR A 47 -8.20 4.05 4.66
N LEU A 48 -7.93 2.98 3.88
CA LEU A 48 -8.17 2.97 2.45
C LEU A 48 -9.67 3.08 2.11
N ALA A 49 -10.54 2.42 2.88
CA ALA A 49 -11.98 2.50 2.67
C ALA A 49 -12.54 3.90 2.96
N PHE A 50 -11.97 4.62 3.93
CA PHE A 50 -12.41 5.96 4.32
C PHE A 50 -11.86 7.06 3.39
N ASP A 51 -10.54 7.09 3.17
CA ASP A 51 -9.88 8.14 2.36
C ASP A 51 -10.04 7.90 0.85
N TYR A 52 -10.22 6.65 0.42
CA TYR A 52 -10.24 6.25 -1.00
C TYR A 52 -11.49 5.42 -1.36
N PRO A 53 -12.70 5.99 -1.29
CA PRO A 53 -13.95 5.27 -1.61
C PRO A 53 -14.07 4.81 -3.07
N GLY A 54 -13.15 5.24 -3.95
CA GLY A 54 -13.09 4.86 -5.36
C GLY A 54 -12.28 3.60 -5.68
N LEU A 55 -11.70 2.92 -4.67
CA LEU A 55 -10.96 1.68 -4.88
C LEU A 55 -11.86 0.59 -5.48
N GLU A 56 -11.36 -0.07 -6.54
CA GLU A 56 -12.03 -1.20 -7.18
C GLU A 56 -10.96 -2.20 -7.65
N PRO A 57 -10.93 -3.45 -7.15
CA PRO A 57 -11.81 -4.03 -6.12
C PRO A 57 -11.77 -3.29 -4.77
N SER A 58 -12.66 -3.64 -3.83
CA SER A 58 -12.70 -2.97 -2.52
C SER A 58 -11.34 -2.96 -1.79
N ALA A 59 -11.13 -2.01 -0.88
CA ALA A 59 -9.91 -1.93 -0.06
C ALA A 59 -9.56 -3.27 0.60
N ALA A 60 -10.55 -3.92 1.23
CA ALA A 60 -10.39 -5.25 1.83
C ALA A 60 -9.92 -6.29 0.81
N THR A 61 -10.57 -6.35 -0.37
CA THR A 61 -10.23 -7.30 -1.43
C THR A 61 -8.80 -7.10 -1.94
N GLN A 62 -8.37 -5.85 -2.16
CA GLN A 62 -7.02 -5.58 -2.65
C GLN A 62 -5.96 -5.90 -1.60
N VAL A 63 -6.22 -5.57 -0.33
CA VAL A 63 -5.33 -5.92 0.79
C VAL A 63 -5.23 -7.44 0.94
N GLU A 64 -6.35 -8.15 1.06
CA GLU A 64 -6.40 -9.61 1.17
C GLU A 64 -5.71 -10.31 -0.01
N SER A 65 -5.86 -9.76 -1.22
CA SER A 65 -5.18 -10.29 -2.41
C SER A 65 -3.66 -10.19 -2.29
N LEU A 66 -3.13 -9.09 -1.75
CA LEU A 66 -1.69 -8.96 -1.48
C LEU A 66 -1.23 -9.92 -0.38
N LEU A 67 -2.01 -10.05 0.70
CA LEU A 67 -1.70 -10.95 1.82
C LEU A 67 -1.62 -12.41 1.37
N ALA A 68 -2.48 -12.83 0.43
CA ALA A 68 -2.51 -14.17 -0.14
C ALA A 68 -1.48 -14.39 -1.27
N ALA A 69 -0.98 -13.32 -1.90
CA ALA A 69 -0.02 -13.41 -2.99
C ALA A 69 1.42 -13.65 -2.51
N GLU A 70 2.24 -14.29 -3.35
CA GLU A 70 3.69 -14.38 -3.10
C GLU A 70 4.38 -13.01 -3.25
N SER A 71 3.84 -12.16 -4.13
CA SER A 71 4.31 -10.79 -4.39
C SER A 71 4.43 -9.95 -3.11
N GLN A 72 5.49 -9.15 -3.02
CA GLN A 72 5.72 -8.28 -1.87
C GLN A 72 5.00 -6.93 -1.96
N THR A 73 4.63 -6.52 -3.17
CA THR A 73 4.00 -5.24 -3.45
C THR A 73 2.94 -5.42 -4.54
N CYS A 74 1.84 -4.66 -4.45
CA CYS A 74 0.86 -4.49 -5.53
C CYS A 74 0.50 -3.00 -5.73
N VAL A 75 0.01 -2.67 -6.91
CA VAL A 75 -0.54 -1.33 -7.22
C VAL A 75 -2.01 -1.32 -6.85
N LEU A 76 -2.45 -0.28 -6.15
CA LEU A 76 -3.85 -0.08 -5.82
C LEU A 76 -4.63 0.44 -7.03
N THR A 77 -5.78 -0.16 -7.28
CA THR A 77 -6.62 0.13 -8.44
C THR A 77 -7.89 0.86 -8.05
N PHE A 78 -8.33 1.77 -8.92
CA PHE A 78 -9.48 2.65 -8.73
C PHE A 78 -10.45 2.50 -9.92
N LYS A 79 -11.71 2.94 -9.74
CA LYS A 79 -12.73 3.00 -10.80
C LYS A 79 -12.41 3.98 -11.92
#